data_AF-A0A7X8EB03-F1
#
_entry.id   AF-A0A7X8EB03-F1
#
_cell.length_a   1.000
_cell.length_b   1.000
_cell.length_c   1.000
_cell.angle_alpha   90.00
_cell.angle_beta   90.00
_cell.angle_gamma   90.00
#
_symmetry.space_group_name_H-M   'P 1'
#
loop_
_entity.id
_entity.type
_entity.pdbx_description
1 polymer ?
#
loop_
_entity_poly.entity_id
_entity_poly.type
_entity_poly.pdbx_seq_one_letter_code
_entity_poly.pdbx_strand_id
1 'polypeptide(L)'
;NLAVGERTSENIKIDLGAAHFNNSEEASERKVQTFDARGRDLLTGLPKTITISAPEIAEALQDQVEGILGAIKACLENTPPELAADIMDRGIVMAGGGSLLFGLDGLVSEETGMPVHIAENPLSAIVVGAGKVLDNINLLKRVDISSK
;
A
#
# COMPACT_ATOMS: atom_id res chain seq x y z
N ASN A 1 2.75 -6.58 26.12
CA ASN A 1 2.89 -7.12 24.74
C ASN A 1 1.90 -8.24 24.53
N LEU A 2 1.10 -8.16 23.47
CA LEU A 2 0.13 -9.17 23.06
C LEU A 2 0.62 -9.81 21.76
N ALA A 3 0.64 -11.14 21.69
CA ALA A 3 0.89 -11.85 20.44
C ALA A 3 -0.43 -12.16 19.74
N VAL A 4 -0.55 -11.72 18.49
CA VAL A 4 -1.69 -11.97 17.60
C VAL A 4 -1.25 -12.79 16.39
N GLY A 5 -2.17 -13.57 15.83
CA GLY A 5 -1.90 -14.34 14.62
C GLY A 5 -2.04 -13.50 13.35
N GLU A 6 -1.50 -13.99 12.25
CA GLU A 6 -1.46 -13.29 10.96
C GLU A 6 -2.84 -12.82 10.48
N ARG A 7 -3.88 -13.66 10.57
CA ARG A 7 -5.24 -13.27 10.19
C ARG A 7 -5.78 -12.09 11.01
N THR A 8 -5.47 -12.05 12.30
CA THR A 8 -5.87 -10.94 13.16
C THR A 8 -5.08 -9.68 12.80
N SER A 9 -3.78 -9.81 12.55
CA SER A 9 -2.94 -8.69 12.07
C SER A 9 -3.44 -8.12 10.74
N GLU A 10 -3.85 -8.97 9.80
CA GLU A 10 -4.39 -8.54 8.51
C GLU A 10 -5.71 -7.79 8.67
N ASN A 11 -6.62 -8.29 9.51
CA ASN A 11 -7.86 -7.57 9.81
C ASN A 11 -7.58 -6.21 10.45
N ILE A 12 -6.63 -6.13 11.39
CA ILE A 12 -6.22 -4.86 12.00
C ILE A 12 -5.69 -3.90 10.92
N LYS A 13 -4.86 -4.37 9.99
CA LYS A 13 -4.33 -3.56 8.89
C LYS A 13 -5.45 -3.07 7.96
N ILE A 14 -6.41 -3.91 7.61
CA ILE A 14 -7.54 -3.55 6.74
C ILE A 14 -8.44 -2.52 7.43
N ASP A 15 -8.78 -2.75 8.69
CA ASP A 15 -9.75 -1.92 9.42
C ASP A 15 -9.12 -0.60 9.86
N LEU A 16 -7.93 -0.63 10.47
CA LEU A 16 -7.30 0.52 11.11
C LEU A 16 -6.07 1.08 10.38
N GLY A 17 -5.49 0.34 9.44
CA GLY A 17 -4.25 0.72 8.78
C GLY A 17 -4.37 2.02 7.98
N ALA A 18 -3.36 2.88 8.13
CA ALA A 18 -3.20 4.12 7.37
C ALA A 18 -1.71 4.43 7.20
N ALA A 19 -1.35 4.94 6.02
CA ALA A 19 -0.03 5.49 5.76
C ALA A 19 0.04 6.98 6.15
N HIS A 20 -1.06 7.71 5.93
CA HIS A 20 -1.15 9.12 6.23
C HIS A 20 -2.60 9.52 6.48
N PHE A 21 -2.83 10.41 7.44
CA PHE A 21 -4.14 10.97 7.69
C PHE A 21 -4.18 12.44 7.24
N ASN A 22 -4.77 12.68 6.08
CA ASN A 22 -4.98 14.03 5.56
C ASN A 22 -6.04 14.81 6.37
N ASN A 23 -6.33 16.04 5.96
CA ASN A 23 -7.32 16.91 6.62
C ASN A 23 -8.78 16.65 6.20
N SER A 24 -9.07 15.49 5.59
CA SER A 24 -10.44 15.15 5.20
C SER A 24 -11.30 14.75 6.40
N GLU A 25 -12.62 14.81 6.21
CA GLU A 25 -13.60 14.28 7.15
C GLU A 25 -13.41 12.76 7.34
N GLU A 26 -13.20 12.02 6.25
CA GLU A 26 -12.92 10.57 6.28
C GLU A 26 -11.69 10.25 7.15
N ALA A 27 -10.60 10.99 6.99
CA ALA A 27 -9.40 10.80 7.82
C ALA A 27 -9.68 11.08 9.30
N SER A 28 -10.52 12.07 9.61
CA SER A 28 -10.92 12.39 10.97
C SER A 28 -11.77 11.27 11.59
N GLU A 29 -12.68 10.69 10.82
CA GLU A 29 -13.48 9.53 11.24
C GLU A 29 -12.61 8.29 11.45
N ARG A 30 -11.65 8.02 10.56
CA ARG A 30 -10.73 6.88 10.71
C ARG A 30 -9.83 7.01 11.93
N LYS A 31 -9.35 8.22 12.27
CA LYS A 31 -8.49 8.45 13.44
C LYS A 31 -9.11 8.02 14.77
N VAL A 32 -10.44 8.04 14.89
CA VAL A 32 -11.14 7.66 16.12
C VAL A 32 -11.56 6.19 16.14
N GLN A 33 -11.29 5.43 15.07
CA GLN A 33 -11.59 4.01 15.02
C GLN A 33 -10.66 3.21 15.94
N THR A 34 -11.24 2.17 16.52
CA THR A 34 -10.55 1.24 17.40
C THR A 34 -10.88 -0.20 17.01
N PHE A 35 -10.02 -1.13 17.43
CA PHE A 35 -10.17 -2.55 17.18
C PHE A 35 -9.83 -3.33 18.45
N ASP A 36 -10.67 -4.28 18.82
CA ASP A 36 -10.43 -5.17 19.97
C ASP A 36 -9.60 -6.38 19.53
N ALA A 37 -8.29 -6.27 19.71
CA ALA A 37 -7.34 -7.32 19.38
C ALA A 37 -7.30 -8.38 20.49
N ARG A 38 -7.69 -9.61 20.14
CA ARG A 38 -7.58 -10.77 21.02
C ARG A 38 -6.36 -11.60 20.65
N GLY A 39 -5.55 -11.94 21.65
CA GLY A 39 -4.32 -12.69 21.46
C GLY A 39 -3.83 -13.36 22.73
N ARG A 40 -2.57 -13.79 22.71
CA ARG A 40 -1.88 -14.39 23.87
C ARG A 40 -1.05 -13.32 24.56
N ASP A 41 -1.31 -13.08 25.84
CA ASP A 41 -0.43 -12.21 26.64
C ASP A 41 0.95 -12.89 26.76
N LEU A 42 2.01 -12.18 26.38
CA LEU A 42 3.36 -12.72 26.37
C LEU A 42 3.96 -12.88 27.78
N LEU A 43 3.40 -12.22 28.79
CA LEU A 43 3.85 -12.33 30.17
C LEU A 43 3.20 -13.52 30.88
N THR A 44 1.88 -13.65 30.74
CA THR A 44 1.11 -14.68 31.48
C THR A 44 0.86 -15.94 30.67
N GLY A 45 0.99 -15.88 29.34
CA GLY A 45 0.65 -16.96 28.43
C GLY A 45 -0.86 -17.16 28.22
N LEU A 46 -1.71 -16.37 28.87
CA LEU A 46 -3.16 -16.51 28.83
C LEU A 46 -3.81 -15.66 27.74
N PRO A 47 -5.01 -16.02 27.24
CA PRO A 47 -5.76 -15.18 26.34
C PRO A 47 -6.09 -13.82 26.96
N LYS A 48 -5.85 -12.75 26.20
CA LYS A 48 -6.14 -11.38 26.60
C LYS A 48 -6.68 -10.60 25.41
N THR A 49 -7.52 -9.62 25.70
CA THR A 49 -8.00 -8.64 24.71
C THR A 49 -7.44 -7.27 25.08
N ILE A 50 -6.98 -6.54 24.08
CA ILE A 50 -6.60 -5.13 24.19
C ILE A 50 -7.34 -4.35 23.11
N THR A 51 -7.68 -3.10 23.40
CA THR A 51 -8.20 -2.18 22.39
C THR A 51 -7.03 -1.38 21.84
N ILE A 52 -6.92 -1.34 20.51
CA ILE A 52 -5.91 -0.56 19.77
C ILE A 52 -6.62 0.47 18.90
N SER A 53 -5.96 1.59 18.64
CA SER A 53 -6.48 2.70 17.85
C SER A 53 -5.80 2.82 16.48
N ALA A 54 -6.46 3.47 15.52
CA ALA A 54 -5.88 3.70 14.19
C ALA A 54 -4.53 4.46 14.21
N PRO A 55 -4.34 5.50 15.05
CA PRO A 55 -3.03 6.16 15.16
C PRO A 55 -1.90 5.24 15.63
N GLU A 56 -2.14 4.33 16.57
CA GLU A 56 -1.13 3.37 17.03
C GLU A 56 -0.73 2.40 15.90
N ILE A 57 -1.70 2.00 15.06
CA ILE A 57 -1.42 1.14 13.91
C ILE A 57 -0.70 1.89 12.80
N ALA A 58 -1.02 3.15 12.57
CA ALA A 58 -0.29 3.99 11.63
C ALA A 58 1.19 4.16 12.05
N GLU A 59 1.44 4.42 13.34
CA GLU A 59 2.80 4.47 13.90
C GLU A 59 3.54 3.14 13.71
N ALA A 60 2.89 2.01 13.98
CA ALA A 60 3.47 0.68 13.80
C ALA A 60 3.78 0.32 12.33
N LEU A 61 3.14 0.99 11.36
CA LEU A 61 3.34 0.79 9.93
C LEU A 61 4.36 1.76 9.30
N GLN A 62 4.85 2.73 10.06
CA GLN A 62 5.65 3.84 9.54
C GLN A 62 6.90 3.36 8.79
N ASP A 63 7.70 2.48 9.40
CA ASP A 63 8.94 1.96 8.79
C ASP A 63 8.68 1.26 7.45
N GLN A 64 7.57 0.51 7.34
CA GLN A 64 7.22 -0.20 6.11
C GLN A 64 6.75 0.77 5.03
N VAL A 65 5.99 1.80 5.40
CA VAL A 65 5.56 2.86 4.49
C VAL A 65 6.76 3.66 3.99
N GLU A 66 7.70 4.02 4.87
CA GLU A 66 8.95 4.69 4.52
C GLU A 66 9.78 3.85 3.55
N GLY A 67 9.85 2.53 3.76
CA GLY A 67 10.49 1.61 2.82
C GLY A 67 9.87 1.64 1.41
N ILE A 68 8.54 1.69 1.32
CA ILE A 68 7.83 1.82 0.04
C ILE A 68 8.14 3.16 -0.63
N LEU A 69 8.08 4.26 0.13
CA LEU A 69 8.40 5.60 -0.38
C LEU A 69 9.84 5.70 -0.87
N GLY A 70 10.79 5.15 -0.11
CA GLY A 70 12.20 5.11 -0.48
C GLY A 70 12.42 4.36 -1.80
N ALA A 71 11.74 3.23 -1.99
CA ALA A 71 11.81 2.48 -3.25
C ALA A 71 11.22 3.27 -4.44
N ILE A 72 10.10 3.97 -4.23
CA ILE A 72 9.50 4.84 -5.26
C ILE A 72 10.46 5.96 -5.64
N LYS A 73 11.01 6.69 -4.66
CA LYS A 73 11.95 7.79 -4.89
C LYS A 73 13.22 7.31 -5.61
N ALA A 74 13.80 6.20 -5.16
CA ALA A 74 14.96 5.60 -5.82
C ALA A 74 14.68 5.21 -7.28
N CYS A 75 13.46 4.73 -7.59
CA CYS A 75 13.07 4.43 -8.96
C CYS A 75 13.01 5.70 -9.83
N LEU A 76 12.42 6.78 -9.30
CA LEU A 76 12.33 8.07 -9.98
C LEU A 76 13.72 8.70 -10.19
N GLU A 77 14.62 8.61 -9.21
CA GLU A 77 16.00 9.11 -9.32
C GLU A 77 16.81 8.40 -10.42
N ASN A 78 16.55 7.11 -10.64
CA ASN A 78 17.20 6.33 -11.69
C ASN A 78 16.47 6.41 -13.04
N THR A 79 15.37 7.16 -13.13
CA THR A 79 14.60 7.30 -14.37
C THR A 79 15.30 8.31 -15.30
N PRO A 80 15.55 7.94 -16.57
CA PRO A 80 16.14 8.87 -17.53
C PRO A 80 15.32 10.17 -17.69
N PRO A 81 15.97 11.33 -17.86
CA PRO A 81 15.28 12.62 -17.96
C PRO A 81 14.18 12.67 -19.02
N GLU A 82 14.37 11.97 -20.14
CA GLU A 82 13.41 11.89 -21.24
C GLU A 82 12.09 11.20 -20.85
N LEU A 83 12.09 10.34 -19.82
CA LEU A 83 10.90 9.69 -19.29
C LEU A 83 10.36 10.40 -18.04
N ALA A 84 11.22 11.10 -17.30
CA ALA A 84 10.84 11.81 -16.09
C ALA A 84 9.78 12.89 -16.36
N ALA A 85 9.91 13.63 -17.47
CA ALA A 85 8.92 14.64 -17.87
C ALA A 85 7.52 14.03 -18.12
N ASP A 86 7.47 12.88 -18.83
CA ASP A 86 6.22 12.17 -19.08
C ASP A 86 5.56 11.67 -17.78
N ILE A 87 6.35 11.26 -16.79
CA ILE A 87 5.85 10.81 -15.48
C ILE A 87 5.37 11.99 -14.65
N MET A 88 6.04 13.14 -14.69
CA MET A 88 5.57 14.36 -14.02
C MET A 88 4.18 14.79 -14.52
N ASP A 89 3.91 14.63 -15.82
CA ASP A 89 2.64 14.99 -16.43
C ASP A 89 1.55 13.94 -16.20
N ARG A 90 1.87 12.64 -16.36
CA ARG A 90 0.88 11.55 -16.27
C ARG A 90 0.67 11.00 -14.86
N GLY A 91 1.65 11.18 -13.98
CA GLY A 91 1.64 10.68 -12.62
C GLY A 91 2.00 9.20 -12.49
N ILE A 92 1.88 8.73 -11.25
CA ILE A 92 2.14 7.36 -10.81
C ILE A 92 0.81 6.61 -10.70
N VAL A 93 0.74 5.40 -11.26
CA VAL A 93 -0.41 4.51 -11.08
C VAL A 93 -0.06 3.41 -10.09
N MET A 94 -0.80 3.32 -9.00
CA MET A 94 -0.65 2.30 -7.96
C MET A 94 -1.62 1.14 -8.20
N ALA A 95 -1.13 -0.09 -8.06
CA ALA A 95 -1.92 -1.31 -8.16
C ALA A 95 -1.49 -2.33 -7.10
N GLY A 96 -2.28 -3.40 -6.95
CA GLY A 96 -2.12 -4.42 -5.91
C GLY A 96 -2.87 -4.08 -4.63
N GLY A 97 -3.13 -5.08 -3.78
CA GLY A 97 -3.90 -4.88 -2.54
C GLY A 97 -3.25 -3.93 -1.54
N GLY A 98 -1.92 -3.83 -1.55
CA GLY A 98 -1.18 -2.89 -0.71
C GLY A 98 -1.45 -1.42 -1.03
N SER A 99 -1.87 -1.10 -2.26
CA SER A 99 -2.22 0.29 -2.62
C SER A 99 -3.52 0.77 -1.97
N LEU A 100 -4.27 -0.12 -1.31
CA LEU A 100 -5.51 0.20 -0.60
C LEU A 100 -5.27 0.66 0.84
N LEU A 101 -4.01 0.72 1.30
CA LEU A 101 -3.69 1.31 2.59
C LEU A 101 -4.09 2.79 2.58
N PHE A 102 -4.91 3.18 3.54
CA PHE A 102 -5.50 4.53 3.57
C PHE A 102 -4.43 5.63 3.53
N GLY A 103 -4.60 6.58 2.61
CA GLY A 103 -3.73 7.75 2.46
C GLY A 103 -2.35 7.45 1.87
N LEU A 104 -2.07 6.22 1.41
CA LEU A 104 -0.77 5.90 0.81
C LEU A 104 -0.55 6.63 -0.52
N ASP A 105 -1.56 6.70 -1.37
CA ASP A 105 -1.55 7.46 -2.62
C ASP A 105 -1.32 8.95 -2.38
N GLY A 106 -2.03 9.53 -1.41
CA GLY A 106 -1.86 10.92 -0.99
C GLY A 106 -0.45 11.20 -0.47
N LEU A 107 0.08 10.32 0.38
CA LEU A 107 1.44 10.43 0.90
C LEU A 107 2.50 10.34 -0.22
N VAL A 108 2.34 9.38 -1.15
CA VAL A 108 3.23 9.27 -2.30
C VAL A 108 3.16 10.56 -3.14
N SER A 109 1.96 11.12 -3.34
CA SER A 109 1.78 12.35 -4.10
C SER A 109 2.48 13.55 -3.45
N GLU A 110 2.33 13.70 -2.13
CA GLU A 110 2.99 14.76 -1.35
C GLU A 110 4.52 14.62 -1.41
N GLU A 111 5.03 13.40 -1.22
CA GLU A 111 6.46 13.12 -1.13
C GLU A 111 7.20 13.12 -2.48
N THR A 112 6.48 12.93 -3.59
CA THR A 112 7.06 12.94 -4.95
C THR A 112 6.76 14.21 -5.72
N GLY A 113 5.74 14.98 -5.31
CA GLY A 113 5.24 16.14 -6.05
C GLY A 113 4.54 15.76 -7.37
N MET A 114 4.15 14.49 -7.54
CA MET A 114 3.52 13.97 -8.75
C MET A 114 2.07 13.57 -8.49
N PRO A 115 1.19 13.62 -9.51
CA PRO A 115 -0.14 13.02 -9.41
C PRO A 115 -0.03 11.52 -9.12
N VAL A 116 -0.88 10.99 -8.25
CA VAL A 116 -0.94 9.55 -7.95
C VAL A 116 -2.37 9.07 -8.10
N HIS A 117 -2.54 7.93 -8.75
CA HIS A 117 -3.84 7.34 -9.01
C HIS A 117 -3.83 5.85 -8.65
N ILE A 118 -4.87 5.40 -7.93
CA ILE A 118 -5.11 3.97 -7.73
C ILE A 118 -5.79 3.42 -8.97
N ALA A 119 -5.30 2.27 -9.47
CA ALA A 119 -5.93 1.57 -10.58
C ALA A 119 -7.38 1.20 -10.25
N GLU A 120 -8.28 1.22 -11.24
CA GLU A 120 -9.72 0.94 -11.05
C GLU A 120 -9.98 -0.41 -10.37
N ASN A 121 -9.19 -1.43 -10.70
CA ASN A 121 -9.28 -2.76 -10.11
C ASN A 121 -7.89 -3.20 -9.61
N PRO A 122 -7.40 -2.65 -8.48
CA PRO A 122 -6.00 -2.81 -8.09
C PRO A 122 -5.68 -4.26 -7.68
N LEU A 123 -6.65 -4.99 -7.13
CA LEU A 123 -6.50 -6.39 -6.73
C LEU A 123 -6.34 -7.36 -7.91
N SER A 124 -6.98 -7.07 -9.05
CA SER A 124 -6.99 -7.96 -10.22
C SER A 124 -6.12 -7.44 -11.38
N ALA A 125 -5.58 -6.22 -11.28
CA ALA A 125 -4.82 -5.57 -12.34
C ALA A 125 -3.71 -6.47 -12.91
N ILE A 126 -2.98 -7.19 -12.05
CA ILE A 126 -1.89 -8.09 -12.47
C ILE A 126 -2.42 -9.27 -13.30
N VAL A 127 -3.40 -10.01 -12.78
CA VAL A 127 -3.93 -11.20 -13.46
C VAL A 127 -4.69 -10.83 -14.74
N VAL A 128 -5.38 -9.69 -14.75
CA VAL A 128 -6.04 -9.17 -15.95
C VAL A 128 -5.01 -8.75 -17.00
N GLY A 129 -3.92 -8.09 -16.61
CA GLY A 129 -2.82 -7.74 -17.50
C GLY A 129 -2.16 -8.99 -18.12
N ALA A 130 -1.91 -10.01 -17.30
CA ALA A 130 -1.39 -11.30 -17.75
C ALA A 130 -2.35 -12.01 -18.73
N GLY A 131 -3.67 -11.97 -18.49
CA GLY A 131 -4.65 -12.51 -19.45
C GLY A 131 -4.65 -11.73 -20.77
N LYS A 132 -4.68 -10.40 -20.71
CA LYS A 132 -4.71 -9.52 -21.89
C LYS A 132 -3.51 -9.72 -22.83
N VAL A 133 -2.33 -10.06 -22.30
CA VAL A 133 -1.17 -10.29 -23.18
C VAL A 133 -1.32 -11.57 -24.00
N LEU A 134 -2.01 -12.59 -23.50
CA LEU A 134 -2.24 -13.85 -24.22
C LEU A 134 -3.12 -13.65 -25.47
N ASP A 135 -4.05 -12.69 -25.42
CA ASP A 135 -4.90 -12.32 -26.55
C ASP A 135 -4.16 -11.48 -27.61
N ASN A 136 -2.94 -11.00 -27.32
CA ASN A 136 -2.16 -10.15 -28.20
C ASN A 136 -0.76 -10.73 -28.45
N ILE A 137 -0.66 -11.61 -29.46
CA ILE A 137 0.58 -12.31 -29.80
C ILE A 137 1.77 -11.38 -30.09
N ASN A 138 1.50 -10.18 -30.62
CA ASN A 138 2.55 -9.20 -30.91
C ASN A 138 3.08 -8.56 -29.63
N LEU A 139 2.18 -8.22 -28.70
CA LEU A 139 2.58 -7.74 -27.39
C LEU A 139 3.32 -8.84 -26.61
N LEU A 140 2.79 -10.07 -26.63
CA LEU A 140 3.43 -11.22 -26.00
C LEU A 140 4.86 -11.41 -26.48
N LYS A 141 5.10 -11.40 -27.78
CA LYS A 141 6.46 -11.47 -28.36
C LYS A 141 7.39 -10.34 -27.93
N ARG A 142 6.86 -9.15 -27.63
CA ARG A 142 7.67 -8.00 -27.19
C ARG A 142 8.08 -8.09 -25.72
N VAL A 143 7.24 -8.69 -24.89
CA VAL A 143 7.47 -8.78 -23.44
C VAL A 143 7.98 -10.15 -22.99
N ASP A 144 8.01 -11.14 -23.90
CA ASP A 144 8.56 -12.46 -23.65
C ASP A 144 10.03 -12.34 -23.25
N ILE A 145 10.32 -12.71 -22.01
CA ILE A 145 11.65 -12.67 -21.40
C ILE A 145 12.40 -13.99 -21.70
N SER A 146 11.86 -14.85 -22.57
CA SER A 146 12.56 -16.04 -23.05
C SER A 146 13.95 -15.65 -23.55
N SER A 147 14.96 -16.02 -22.75
CA SER A 147 16.35 -15.82 -23.09
C SER A 147 16.61 -16.44 -24.45
N LYS A 148 17.12 -15.63 -25.38
CA LYS A 148 17.94 -16.18 -26.45
C LYS A 148 19.21 -16.78 -25.86
#